data_AF-A0A2D4H3X3-F1
#
_entry.id   AF-A0A2D4H3X3-F1
#
_cell.length_a   1.000
_cell.length_b   1.000
_cell.length_c   1.000
_cell.angle_alpha   90.00
_cell.angle_beta   90.00
_cell.angle_gamma   90.00
#
_symmetry.space_group_name_H-M   'P 1'
#
loop_
_entity.id
_entity.type
_entity.pdbx_description
1 polymer ?
#
loop_
_entity_poly.entity_id
_entity_poly.type
_entity_poly.pdbx_seq_one_letter_code
_entity_poly.pdbx_strand_id
1 'polypeptide(L)'
;YMGTEKRLRKAIRTLRKVINKEQFHIRLSGVDHGMARKPPRAVDTQDPCSLGQKYVDNKCGQCSPGEYSADGLKPCLSCPSGSYQPEPGRTSCFTCGGGLMTKVTKATMFQDCETKVQCSPGHFYNTTTHRCIRCPNGTYQPEFGQKY
;
A
#
# COMPACT_ATOMS: atom_id res chain seq x y z
N TYR A 1 15.05 -16.67 -52.01
CA TYR A 1 14.85 -16.25 -50.61
C TYR A 1 13.87 -15.08 -50.36
N MET A 2 13.48 -14.26 -51.36
CA MET A 2 12.49 -13.17 -51.14
C MET A 2 10.99 -13.59 -51.16
N GLY A 3 10.66 -14.79 -51.64
CA GLY A 3 9.25 -15.24 -51.78
C GLY A 3 8.62 -15.78 -50.50
N THR A 4 9.41 -16.40 -49.63
CA THR A 4 8.97 -17.01 -48.37
C THR A 4 8.61 -15.95 -47.33
N GLU A 5 9.39 -14.87 -47.25
CA GLU A 5 9.14 -13.75 -46.34
C GLU A 5 7.84 -13.00 -46.69
N LYS A 6 7.55 -12.79 -47.98
CA LYS A 6 6.28 -12.20 -48.42
C LYS A 6 5.08 -13.08 -48.07
N ARG A 7 5.21 -14.40 -48.19
CA ARG A 7 4.17 -15.36 -47.80
C ARG A 7 3.96 -15.37 -46.28
N LEU A 8 5.03 -15.34 -45.50
CA LEU A 8 4.96 -15.25 -44.02
C LEU A 8 4.30 -13.94 -43.57
N ARG A 9 4.70 -12.80 -44.14
CA ARG A 9 4.09 -11.49 -43.84
C ARG A 9 2.60 -11.45 -44.21
N LYS A 10 2.21 -12.09 -45.32
CA LYS A 10 0.80 -12.21 -45.71
C LYS A 10 0.03 -13.08 -44.71
N ALA A 11 0.59 -14.21 -44.30
CA ALA A 11 -0.03 -15.10 -43.31
C ALA A 11 -0.21 -14.40 -41.95
N ILE A 12 0.81 -13.68 -41.46
CA ILE A 12 0.73 -12.91 -40.20
C ILE A 12 -0.35 -11.82 -40.29
N ARG A 13 -0.46 -11.12 -41.43
CA ARG A 13 -1.52 -10.11 -41.63
C ARG A 13 -2.90 -10.74 -41.63
N THR A 14 -3.07 -11.89 -42.27
CA THR A 14 -4.34 -12.64 -42.28
C THR A 14 -4.70 -13.10 -40.86
N LEU A 15 -3.76 -13.69 -40.13
CA LEU A 15 -3.96 -14.11 -38.73
C LEU A 15 -4.35 -12.95 -37.84
N ARG A 16 -3.65 -11.80 -37.91
CA ARG A 16 -4.02 -10.59 -37.17
C ARG A 16 -5.44 -10.10 -37.51
N LYS A 17 -5.84 -10.18 -38.78
CA LYS A 17 -7.18 -9.77 -39.24
C LYS A 17 -8.27 -10.69 -38.70
N VAL A 18 -8.00 -12.00 -38.61
CA VAL A 18 -8.94 -12.99 -38.05
C VAL A 18 -9.03 -12.84 -36.53
N ILE A 19 -7.90 -12.59 -35.84
CA ILE A 19 -7.86 -12.32 -34.40
C ILE A 19 -8.67 -11.06 -34.05
N ASN A 20 -8.46 -9.96 -34.78
CA ASN A 20 -9.17 -8.70 -34.54
C ASN A 20 -10.66 -8.73 -34.94
N LYS A 21 -11.10 -9.73 -35.72
CA LYS A 21 -12.50 -9.89 -36.14
C LYS A 21 -13.29 -10.87 -35.27
N GLU A 22 -12.70 -11.40 -34.19
CA GLU A 22 -13.34 -12.30 -33.21
C GLU A 22 -13.96 -13.56 -33.80
N GLN A 23 -13.50 -13.99 -34.98
CA GLN A 23 -14.15 -15.06 -35.73
C GLN A 23 -13.60 -16.44 -35.35
N PHE A 24 -13.22 -16.66 -34.08
CA PHE A 24 -12.65 -17.93 -33.64
C PHE A 24 -13.04 -18.27 -32.20
N HIS A 25 -13.50 -19.51 -32.02
CA HIS A 25 -13.75 -20.11 -30.71
C HIS A 25 -12.72 -21.22 -30.51
N ILE A 26 -11.95 -21.16 -29.42
CA ILE A 26 -11.01 -22.22 -29.06
C ILE A 26 -11.76 -23.23 -28.20
N ARG A 27 -11.98 -24.44 -28.73
CA ARG A 27 -12.57 -25.56 -27.96
C ARG A 27 -11.45 -26.35 -27.30
N LEU A 28 -11.32 -26.21 -25.98
CA LEU A 28 -10.52 -27.08 -25.13
C LEU A 28 -11.49 -27.84 -24.22
N SER A 29 -11.59 -29.15 -24.42
CA SER A 29 -12.28 -30.13 -23.57
C SER A 29 -13.51 -29.61 -22.79
N GLY A 30 -14.49 -29.06 -23.51
CA GLY A 30 -15.83 -28.79 -22.99
C GLY A 30 -16.05 -27.46 -22.26
N VAL A 31 -15.08 -26.55 -22.24
CA VAL A 31 -15.27 -25.21 -21.63
C VAL A 31 -15.09 -24.12 -22.67
N ASP A 32 -16.17 -23.39 -22.97
CA ASP A 32 -16.15 -22.20 -23.81
C ASP A 32 -15.53 -21.04 -23.02
N HIS A 33 -14.21 -20.85 -23.18
CA HIS A 33 -13.51 -19.71 -22.62
C HIS A 33 -13.49 -18.57 -23.64
N GLY A 34 -14.43 -17.63 -23.49
CA GLY A 34 -14.39 -16.36 -24.22
C GLY A 34 -13.07 -15.64 -23.93
N MET A 35 -12.33 -15.26 -24.98
CA MET A 35 -11.13 -14.45 -24.81
C MET A 35 -11.54 -13.13 -24.16
N ALA A 36 -11.07 -12.92 -22.93
CA ALA A 36 -11.16 -11.62 -22.30
C ALA A 36 -10.46 -10.61 -23.22
N ARG A 37 -11.24 -9.81 -23.93
CA ARG A 37 -10.74 -8.54 -24.47
C ARG A 37 -10.03 -7.88 -23.30
N LYS A 38 -8.74 -7.53 -23.45
CA LYS A 38 -8.29 -6.34 -22.73
C LYS A 38 -9.31 -5.27 -23.14
N PRO A 39 -10.07 -4.70 -22.20
CA PRO A 39 -11.01 -3.66 -22.57
C PRO A 39 -10.23 -2.66 -23.44
N PRO A 40 -10.82 -2.15 -24.54
CA PRO A 40 -10.23 -1.00 -25.21
C PRO A 40 -9.84 -0.04 -24.10
N ARG A 41 -8.62 0.51 -24.10
CA ARG A 41 -8.24 1.51 -23.12
C ARG A 41 -9.38 2.52 -23.09
N ALA A 42 -10.24 2.38 -22.09
CA ALA A 42 -11.26 3.35 -21.82
C ALA A 42 -10.40 4.53 -21.46
N VAL A 43 -10.48 5.57 -22.29
CA VAL A 43 -10.03 6.89 -21.89
C VAL A 43 -11.03 7.33 -20.83
N ASP A 44 -10.92 6.71 -19.67
CA ASP A 44 -11.51 7.00 -18.36
C ASP A 44 -10.96 5.97 -17.36
N THR A 45 -9.64 5.99 -17.15
CA THR A 45 -9.09 5.55 -15.87
C THR A 45 -8.58 6.80 -15.18
N GLN A 46 -9.39 7.38 -14.29
CA GLN A 46 -8.79 7.91 -13.07
C GLN A 46 -8.06 6.72 -12.46
N ASP A 47 -6.77 6.58 -12.74
CA ASP A 47 -5.96 5.55 -12.10
C ASP A 47 -6.15 5.78 -10.59
N PRO A 48 -6.81 4.84 -9.88
CA PRO A 48 -7.03 5.01 -8.46
C PRO A 48 -5.67 5.21 -7.79
N CYS A 49 -5.63 6.11 -6.82
CA CYS A 49 -4.39 6.40 -6.14
C CYS A 49 -3.77 5.13 -5.57
N SER A 50 -2.44 5.09 -5.52
CA SER A 50 -1.75 3.94 -4.97
C SER A 50 -2.02 3.81 -3.46
N LEU A 51 -1.74 2.66 -2.89
CA LEU A 51 -1.87 2.47 -1.45
C LEU A 51 -1.04 3.52 -0.69
N GLY A 52 -1.56 3.98 0.44
CA GLY A 52 -0.95 5.07 1.21
C GLY A 52 -1.19 6.46 0.61
N GLN A 53 -1.95 6.57 -0.49
CA GLN A 53 -2.32 7.85 -1.09
C GLN A 53 -3.83 8.12 -0.96
N LYS A 54 -4.18 9.41 -1.05
CA LYS A 54 -5.52 9.98 -1.18
C LYS A 54 -5.64 10.74 -2.50
N TYR A 55 -6.83 10.73 -3.07
CA TYR A 55 -7.16 11.57 -4.21
C TYR A 55 -7.59 12.96 -3.73
N VAL A 56 -6.81 13.99 -4.04
CA VAL A 56 -7.02 15.40 -3.66
C VAL A 56 -6.73 16.29 -4.87
N ASP A 57 -7.65 17.21 -5.20
CA ASP A 57 -7.49 18.18 -6.29
C ASP A 57 -7.07 17.59 -7.64
N ASN A 58 -7.73 16.48 -8.04
CA ASN A 58 -7.42 15.72 -9.26
C ASN A 58 -5.99 15.16 -9.34
N LYS A 59 -5.34 14.96 -8.18
CA LYS A 59 -4.02 14.35 -8.06
C LYS A 59 -3.98 13.37 -6.90
N CYS A 60 -3.03 12.44 -6.95
CA CYS A 60 -2.75 11.56 -5.83
C CYS A 60 -1.72 12.19 -4.91
N GLY A 61 -2.10 12.41 -3.66
CA GLY A 61 -1.23 12.89 -2.58
C GLY A 61 -1.04 11.81 -1.53
N GLN A 62 0.11 11.79 -0.85
CA GLN A 62 0.34 10.86 0.26
C GLN A 62 -0.60 11.16 1.43
N CYS A 63 -0.99 10.12 2.17
CA CYS A 63 -1.61 10.28 3.47
C CYS A 63 -0.67 11.01 4.41
N SER A 64 -1.22 11.93 5.19
CA SER A 64 -0.45 12.68 6.18
C SER A 64 -0.07 11.80 7.37
N PRO A 65 0.94 12.16 8.16
CA PRO A 65 1.22 11.49 9.43
C PRO A 65 -0.05 11.37 10.29
N GLY A 66 -0.16 10.25 10.98
CA GLY A 66 -1.34 9.84 11.73
C GLY A 66 -2.47 9.30 10.87
N GLU A 67 -2.32 9.21 9.54
CA GLU A 67 -3.31 8.63 8.64
C GLU A 67 -2.71 7.48 7.81
N TYR A 68 -3.58 6.62 7.28
CA TYR A 68 -3.20 5.52 6.41
C TYR A 68 -4.26 5.27 5.32
N SER A 69 -3.85 4.62 4.24
CA SER A 69 -4.74 4.19 3.15
C SER A 69 -4.38 2.78 2.73
N ALA A 70 -5.23 1.81 3.07
CA ALA A 70 -4.99 0.39 2.83
C ALA A 70 -5.41 -0.06 1.43
N ASP A 71 -6.33 0.67 0.79
CA ASP A 71 -6.96 0.34 -0.49
C ASP A 71 -6.65 1.36 -1.60
N GLY A 72 -6.01 2.49 -1.29
CA GLY A 72 -5.68 3.54 -2.28
C GLY A 72 -6.91 4.28 -2.84
N LEU A 73 -8.10 3.95 -2.33
CA LEU A 73 -9.39 4.25 -2.94
C LEU A 73 -10.37 4.74 -1.88
N LYS A 74 -10.05 5.84 -1.20
CA LYS A 74 -10.92 6.66 -0.31
C LYS A 74 -10.09 7.72 0.43
N PRO A 75 -10.71 8.68 1.16
CA PRO A 75 -9.96 9.57 2.04
C PRO A 75 -9.09 8.75 3.01
N CYS A 76 -7.90 9.25 3.31
CA CYS A 76 -7.02 8.62 4.28
C CYS A 76 -7.73 8.47 5.63
N LEU A 77 -7.59 7.30 6.23
CA LEU A 77 -8.18 6.97 7.51
C LEU A 77 -7.22 7.37 8.62
N SER A 78 -7.73 8.05 9.64
CA SER A 78 -6.96 8.32 10.86
C SER A 78 -6.58 7.02 11.56
N CYS A 79 -5.37 6.98 12.13
CA CYS A 79 -4.95 5.90 13.01
C CYS A 79 -5.91 5.81 14.21
N PRO A 80 -6.50 4.63 14.47
CA PRO A 80 -7.36 4.43 15.63
C PRO A 80 -6.56 4.51 16.93
N SER A 81 -7.26 4.69 18.05
CA SER A 81 -6.65 4.71 19.38
C SER A 81 -5.81 3.46 19.64
N GLY A 82 -4.61 3.65 20.19
CA GLY A 82 -3.64 2.56 20.40
C GLY A 82 -2.75 2.27 19.19
N SER A 83 -2.83 3.12 18.16
CA SER A 83 -1.93 3.09 17.01
C SER A 83 -1.51 4.49 16.58
N TYR A 84 -0.35 4.58 15.94
CA TYR A 84 0.26 5.82 15.49
C TYR A 84 0.94 5.65 14.13
N GLN A 85 1.17 6.74 13.40
CA GLN A 85 1.89 6.71 12.13
C GLN A 85 2.76 7.96 11.95
N PRO A 86 4.09 7.86 12.09
CA PRO A 86 4.99 9.01 11.93
C PRO A 86 5.19 9.40 10.48
N GLU A 87 5.21 8.42 9.57
CA GLU A 87 5.58 8.65 8.18
C GLU A 87 4.37 8.87 7.27
N PRO A 88 4.45 9.78 6.29
CA PRO A 88 3.42 9.92 5.29
C PRO A 88 3.38 8.71 4.35
N GLY A 89 2.28 8.54 3.62
CA GLY A 89 2.23 7.57 2.53
C GLY A 89 2.08 6.11 2.97
N ARG A 90 1.61 5.87 4.20
CA ARG A 90 1.58 4.53 4.80
C ARG A 90 0.25 3.83 4.60
N THR A 91 0.32 2.51 4.49
CA THR A 91 -0.84 1.64 4.24
C THR A 91 -1.45 1.06 5.50
N SER A 92 -0.82 1.29 6.66
CA SER A 92 -1.25 0.83 7.98
C SER A 92 -0.58 1.66 9.07
N CYS A 93 -1.15 1.67 10.27
CA CYS A 93 -0.60 2.31 11.46
C CYS A 93 0.24 1.33 12.30
N PHE A 94 1.24 1.84 13.00
CA PHE A 94 1.99 1.08 13.99
C PHE A 94 1.18 0.97 15.28
N THR A 95 1.11 -0.22 15.86
CA THR A 95 0.46 -0.40 17.16
C THR A 95 1.40 0.04 18.28
N CYS A 96 0.85 0.66 19.33
CA CYS A 96 1.61 0.94 20.54
C CYS A 96 2.18 -0.37 21.13
N GLY A 97 1.38 -1.44 21.12
CA GLY A 97 1.74 -2.75 21.68
C GLY A 97 1.52 -2.81 23.18
N GLY A 98 1.44 -4.02 23.75
CA GLY A 98 1.21 -4.19 25.19
C GLY A 98 -0.16 -3.70 25.67
N GLY A 99 -1.16 -3.62 24.78
CA GLY A 99 -2.49 -3.11 25.12
C GLY A 99 -2.55 -1.60 25.41
N LEU A 100 -1.49 -0.85 25.09
CA LEU A 100 -1.47 0.60 25.27
C LEU A 100 -2.42 1.30 24.28
N MET A 101 -3.10 2.33 24.77
CA MET A 101 -3.95 3.21 23.97
C MET A 101 -3.24 4.54 23.73
N THR A 102 -3.61 5.26 22.68
CA THR A 102 -3.14 6.63 22.46
C THR A 102 -4.15 7.62 23.04
N LYS A 103 -3.65 8.74 23.57
CA LYS A 103 -4.51 9.81 24.12
C LYS A 103 -5.44 10.43 23.07
N VAL A 104 -4.97 10.43 21.82
CA VAL A 104 -5.65 11.03 20.68
C VAL A 104 -5.83 10.00 19.56
N THR A 105 -6.86 10.18 18.75
CA THR A 105 -6.95 9.58 17.43
C THR A 105 -6.00 10.31 16.48
N LYS A 106 -5.56 9.67 15.39
CA LYS A 106 -4.58 10.26 14.45
C LYS A 106 -3.21 10.55 15.10
N ALA A 107 -2.79 9.70 16.04
CA ALA A 107 -1.48 9.82 16.69
C ALA A 107 -0.35 9.69 15.65
N THR A 108 0.68 10.51 15.79
CA THR A 108 1.81 10.54 14.85
C THR A 108 3.04 9.83 15.42
N MET A 109 3.12 9.64 16.73
CA MET A 109 4.33 9.13 17.37
C MET A 109 4.04 8.21 18.55
N PHE A 110 5.03 7.38 18.90
CA PHE A 110 4.87 6.44 20.01
C PHE A 110 4.66 7.15 21.36
N GLN A 111 5.14 8.38 21.54
CA GLN A 111 4.99 9.08 22.82
C GLN A 111 3.54 9.59 23.03
N ASP A 112 2.68 9.50 22.01
CA ASP A 112 1.22 9.66 22.14
C ASP A 112 0.56 8.44 22.81
N CYS A 113 1.25 7.30 22.86
CA CYS A 113 0.81 6.12 23.57
C CYS A 113 0.89 6.34 25.08
N GLU A 114 -0.16 5.98 25.80
CA GLU A 114 -0.25 6.07 27.25
C GLU A 114 0.62 5.01 27.90
N THR A 115 1.85 5.37 28.23
CA THR A 115 2.78 4.52 28.98
C THR A 115 2.54 4.64 30.48
N LYS A 116 2.79 3.56 31.24
CA LYS A 116 2.67 3.57 32.71
C LYS A 116 3.77 4.39 33.39
N VAL A 117 4.92 4.50 32.73
CA VAL A 117 6.12 5.19 33.20
C VAL A 117 6.77 5.91 32.03
N GLN A 118 7.23 7.12 32.27
CA GLN A 118 7.95 7.90 31.28
C GLN A 118 9.44 7.61 31.36
N CYS A 119 9.99 6.99 30.31
CA CYS A 119 11.40 6.62 30.29
C CYS A 119 12.29 7.83 30.02
N SER A 120 13.34 7.98 30.80
CA SER A 120 14.37 9.01 30.60
C SER A 120 15.24 8.70 29.38
N PRO A 121 15.92 9.72 28.81
CA PRO A 121 16.84 9.53 27.69
C PRO A 121 17.87 8.42 27.97
N GLY A 122 18.20 7.67 26.93
CA GLY A 122 19.01 6.45 27.05
C GLY A 122 18.25 5.21 27.54
N HIS A 123 16.94 5.28 27.75
CA HIS A 123 16.07 4.12 28.01
C HIS A 123 14.92 4.07 27.00
N PHE A 124 14.55 2.85 26.59
CA PHE A 124 13.37 2.58 25.78
C PHE A 124 12.27 1.91 26.61
N TYR A 125 11.03 2.14 26.24
CA TYR A 125 9.88 1.53 26.89
C TYR A 125 9.62 0.12 26.34
N ASN A 126 9.65 -0.88 27.23
CA ASN A 126 9.27 -2.25 26.88
C ASN A 126 7.77 -2.45 27.10
N THR A 127 7.03 -2.70 26.01
CA THR A 127 5.57 -2.86 26.03
C THR A 127 5.10 -4.18 26.60
N THR A 128 5.97 -5.19 26.72
CA THR A 128 5.66 -6.48 27.32
C THR A 128 5.78 -6.42 28.84
N THR A 129 6.86 -5.81 29.35
CA THR A 129 7.12 -5.72 30.79
C THR A 129 6.63 -4.42 31.43
N HIS A 130 6.20 -3.44 30.62
CA HIS A 130 5.84 -2.08 31.03
C HIS A 130 6.91 -1.38 31.88
N ARG A 131 8.18 -1.53 31.47
CA ARG A 131 9.35 -0.98 32.18
C ARG A 131 10.29 -0.28 31.21
N CYS A 132 11.08 0.65 31.76
CA CYS A 132 12.15 1.31 31.03
C CYS A 132 13.39 0.42 31.03
N ILE A 133 13.89 0.10 29.84
CA ILE A 133 15.08 -0.71 29.63
C ILE A 133 16.15 0.19 29.03
N ARG A 134 17.38 0.10 29.55
CA ARG A 134 18.51 0.86 29.00
C ARG A 134 18.71 0.49 27.52
N CYS A 135 18.96 1.50 26.68
CA CYS A 135 19.34 1.28 25.29
C CYS A 135 20.59 0.37 25.21
N PRO A 136 20.62 -0.60 24.27
CA PRO A 136 21.81 -1.42 24.01
C PRO A 136 23.06 -0.57 23.74
N ASN A 137 24.24 -1.13 24.03
CA ASN A 137 25.51 -0.46 23.75
C ASN A 137 25.58 -0.01 22.28
N GLY A 138 25.92 1.26 22.07
CA GLY A 138 26.00 1.88 20.74
C GLY A 138 24.69 2.50 20.24
N THR A 139 23.61 2.47 21.02
CA THR A 139 22.32 3.12 20.69
C THR A 139 21.92 4.12 21.77
N TYR A 140 21.21 5.18 21.37
CA TYR A 140 20.74 6.22 22.28
C TYR A 140 19.41 6.80 21.80
N GLN A 141 18.44 6.88 22.71
CA GLN A 141 17.16 7.56 22.47
C GLN A 141 17.20 8.92 23.18
N PRO A 142 17.20 10.05 22.43
CA PRO A 142 17.39 11.38 23.01
C PRO A 142 16.16 11.91 23.75
N GLU A 143 14.96 11.58 23.28
CA GLU A 143 13.68 11.99 23.85
C GLU A 143 13.14 11.00 24.88
N PHE A 144 12.30 11.50 25.77
CA PHE A 144 11.60 10.70 26.77
C PHE A 144 10.52 9.79 26.14
N GLY A 145 10.25 8.65 26.78
CA GLY A 145 9.09 7.82 26.45
C GLY A 145 9.10 7.18 25.06
N GLN A 146 10.28 6.96 24.48
CA GLN A 146 10.44 6.32 23.18
C GLN A 146 10.43 4.78 23.29
N LYS A 147 10.18 4.11 22.16
CA LYS A 147 10.22 2.65 22.00
C LYS A 147 11.32 2.28 21.00
N TYR A 148 12.06 1.21 21.30
CA TYR A 148 13.11 0.66 20.43
C TYR A 148 12.51 -0.23 19.34
#